data_AF-A0AAX3NEV8-F1
#
_entry.id   AF-A0AAX3NEV8-F1
#
_cell.length_a   1.000
_cell.length_b   1.000
_cell.length_c   1.000
_cell.angle_alpha   90.00
_cell.angle_beta   90.00
_cell.angle_gamma   90.00
#
_symmetry.space_group_name_H-M   'P 1'
#
loop_
_entity.id
_entity.type
_entity.pdbx_description
1 polymer ?
#
loop_
_entity_poly.entity_id
_entity_poly.type
_entity_poly.pdbx_seq_one_letter_code
_entity_poly.pdbx_strand_id
1 'polypeptide(L)'
;MTPEYFWEKINKFRKEENMTLRAVSRYVGLPETYLQNLKNKKNNFPTPTKLMKFKGFFTDDELFEALRSYELLPKEADSFLLDLKVSNNVRLKNRLKRKIQRGVSV
;
A
#
# COMPACT_ATOMS: atom_id res chain seq x y z
N MET A 1 -2.76 2.86 6.99
CA MET A 1 -1.84 3.76 6.26
C MET A 1 -2.56 5.06 5.95
N THR A 2 -1.97 6.22 6.26
CA THR A 2 -2.57 7.54 5.97
C THR A 2 -2.02 8.13 4.66
N PRO A 3 -2.74 9.05 3.99
CA PRO A 3 -2.24 9.76 2.81
C PRO A 3 -0.91 10.49 3.05
N GLU A 4 -0.73 11.09 4.22
CA GLU A 4 0.49 11.80 4.59
C GLU A 4 1.70 10.86 4.64
N TYR A 5 1.55 9.74 5.35
CA TYR A 5 2.60 8.72 5.46
C TYR A 5 2.96 8.11 4.11
N PHE A 6 1.94 7.86 3.28
CA PHE A 6 2.13 7.36 1.92
C PHE A 6 3.00 8.30 1.08
N TRP A 7 2.72 9.61 1.14
CA TRP A 7 3.49 10.59 0.39
C TRP A 7 4.90 10.82 0.96
N GLU A 8 5.06 10.72 2.27
CA GLU A 8 6.35 10.80 2.94
C GLU A 8 7.30 9.70 2.46
N LYS A 9 6.83 8.45 2.39
CA LYS A 9 7.60 7.31 1.86
C LYS A 9 8.04 7.50 0.41
N ILE A 10 7.13 7.99 -0.44
CA ILE A 10 7.48 8.31 -1.83
C ILE A 10 8.56 9.39 -1.89
N ASN A 11 8.47 10.46 -1.10
CA ASN A 11 9.49 11.51 -1.09
C ASN A 11 10.83 11.02 -0.52
N LYS A 12 10.80 10.14 0.49
CA LYS A 12 12.00 9.53 1.04
C LYS A 12 12.73 8.71 -0.02
N PHE A 13 12.02 7.79 -0.69
CA PHE A 13 12.57 7.01 -1.80
C PHE A 13 13.12 7.90 -2.92
N ARG A 14 12.40 8.96 -3.29
CA ARG A 14 12.87 9.93 -4.30
C ARG A 14 14.18 10.59 -3.92
N LYS A 15 14.40 10.91 -2.63
CA LYS A 15 15.63 11.52 -2.15
C LYS A 15 16.77 10.50 -2.11
N GLU A 16 16.50 9.28 -1.66
CA GLU A 16 17.48 8.20 -1.59
C GLU A 16 17.98 7.80 -2.99
N GLU A 17 17.07 7.66 -3.95
CA GLU A 17 17.38 7.25 -5.32
C GLU A 17 17.66 8.43 -6.28
N ASN A 18 17.69 9.67 -5.76
CA ASN A 18 17.84 10.90 -6.54
C ASN A 18 16.87 10.98 -7.75
N MET A 19 15.60 10.61 -7.55
CA MET A 19 14.59 10.52 -8.59
C MET A 19 13.63 11.72 -8.63
N THR A 20 13.37 12.21 -9.83
CA THR A 20 12.31 13.21 -10.08
C THR A 20 10.92 12.59 -9.93
N LEU A 21 9.89 13.43 -9.74
CA LEU A 21 8.51 12.93 -9.67
C LEU A 21 8.08 12.25 -10.98
N ARG A 22 8.57 12.75 -12.11
CA ARG A 22 8.38 12.15 -13.43
C ARG A 22 9.01 10.76 -13.54
N ALA A 23 10.20 10.55 -12.95
CA ALA A 23 10.82 9.23 -12.90
C ALA A 23 9.99 8.25 -12.05
N VAL A 24 9.47 8.68 -10.90
CA VAL A 24 8.54 7.87 -10.09
C VAL A 24 7.26 7.55 -10.84
N SER A 25 6.68 8.52 -11.55
CA SER A 25 5.51 8.31 -12.41
C SER A 25 5.75 7.21 -13.44
N ARG A 26 6.92 7.19 -14.08
CA ARG A 26 7.32 6.14 -15.02
C ARG A 26 7.52 4.79 -14.31
N TYR A 27 8.21 4.79 -13.18
CA TYR A 27 8.50 3.59 -12.40
C TYR A 27 7.22 2.88 -11.94
N VAL A 28 6.23 3.64 -11.44
CA VAL A 28 4.94 3.12 -10.98
C VAL A 28 3.95 2.92 -12.14
N GLY A 29 4.22 3.47 -13.32
CA GLY A 29 3.31 3.42 -14.46
C GLY A 29 1.97 4.12 -14.17
N LEU A 30 2.03 5.30 -13.55
CA LEU A 30 0.88 6.17 -13.27
C LEU A 30 1.13 7.59 -13.79
N PRO A 31 0.10 8.32 -14.25
CA PRO A 31 0.27 9.70 -14.72
C PRO A 31 0.89 10.61 -13.66
N GLU A 32 1.79 11.50 -14.06
CA GLU A 32 2.41 12.47 -13.14
C GLU A 32 1.35 13.35 -12.45
N THR A 33 0.31 13.74 -13.20
CA THR A 33 -0.85 14.49 -12.68
C THR A 33 -1.56 13.75 -11.55
N TYR A 34 -1.63 12.41 -11.62
CA TYR A 34 -2.23 11.61 -10.55
C TYR A 34 -1.41 11.69 -9.26
N LEU A 35 -0.08 11.62 -9.35
CA LEU A 35 0.81 11.76 -8.19
C LEU A 35 0.79 13.19 -7.62
N GLN A 36 0.72 14.21 -8.47
CA GLN A 36 0.56 15.60 -8.03
C GLN A 36 -0.76 15.83 -7.30
N ASN A 37 -1.86 15.23 -7.79
CA ASN A 37 -3.16 15.33 -7.13
C ASN A 37 -3.20 14.59 -5.79
N LEU A 38 -2.50 13.45 -5.68
CA LEU A 38 -2.28 12.75 -4.40
C LEU A 38 -1.52 13.63 -3.42
N LYS A 39 -0.42 14.26 -3.86
CA LYS A 39 0.35 15.21 -3.03
C LYS A 39 -0.52 16.36 -2.51
N ASN A 40 -1.35 16.92 -3.39
CA ASN A 40 -2.17 18.09 -3.07
C ASN A 40 -3.47 17.73 -2.33
N LYS A 41 -3.64 16.47 -1.90
CA LYS A 41 -4.88 15.93 -1.28
C LYS A 41 -6.15 16.18 -2.12
N LYS A 42 -6.00 16.38 -3.44
CA LYS A 42 -7.10 16.61 -4.38
C LYS A 42 -7.72 15.32 -4.90
N ASN A 43 -7.05 14.18 -4.70
CA ASN A 43 -7.53 12.85 -5.06
C ASN A 43 -7.74 12.00 -3.81
N ASN A 44 -8.69 11.06 -3.93
CA ASN A 44 -8.82 9.97 -2.98
C ASN A 44 -7.55 9.12 -2.91
N PHE A 45 -7.35 8.50 -1.75
CA PHE A 45 -6.28 7.55 -1.51
C PHE A 45 -6.24 6.47 -2.62
N PRO A 46 -5.07 5.93 -3.00
CA PRO A 46 -4.97 5.03 -4.14
C PRO A 46 -5.95 3.86 -4.04
N THR A 47 -6.52 3.41 -5.16
CA THR A 47 -7.31 2.17 -5.15
C THR A 47 -6.38 0.97 -4.89
N PRO A 48 -6.89 -0.20 -4.45
CA PRO A 48 -6.07 -1.38 -4.21
C PRO A 48 -5.14 -1.72 -5.39
N THR A 49 -5.68 -1.71 -6.61
CA THR A 49 -4.92 -1.93 -7.86
C THR A 49 -3.81 -0.92 -8.08
N LYS A 50 -4.05 0.36 -7.78
CA LYS A 50 -3.02 1.41 -7.90
C LYS A 50 -1.99 1.27 -6.79
N LEU A 51 -2.40 0.88 -5.60
CA LEU A 51 -1.52 0.72 -4.44
C LEU A 51 -0.50 -0.40 -4.65
N MET A 52 -0.89 -1.51 -5.28
CA MET A 52 0.02 -2.61 -5.63
C MET A 52 1.21 -2.18 -6.48
N LYS A 53 1.03 -1.15 -7.33
CA LYS A 53 2.11 -0.62 -8.17
C LYS A 53 3.24 0.05 -7.36
N PHE A 54 2.99 0.35 -6.08
CA PHE A 54 3.97 0.95 -5.19
C PHE A 54 4.76 -0.11 -4.38
N LYS A 55 4.79 -1.38 -4.81
CA LYS A 55 5.52 -2.45 -4.10
C LYS A 55 6.98 -2.11 -3.75
N GLY A 56 7.67 -1.36 -4.61
CA GLY A 56 9.06 -0.95 -4.36
C GLY A 56 9.26 0.16 -3.33
N PHE A 57 8.19 0.85 -2.87
CA PHE A 57 8.29 2.02 -1.98
C PHE A 57 7.95 1.70 -0.52
N PHE A 58 7.28 0.58 -0.29
CA PHE A 58 6.74 0.18 1.00
C PHE A 58 7.19 -1.24 1.32
N THR A 59 7.22 -1.57 2.60
CA THR A 59 7.46 -2.97 2.98
C THR A 59 6.25 -3.83 2.63
N ASP A 60 6.49 -5.12 2.41
CA ASP A 60 5.42 -6.09 2.16
C ASP A 60 4.36 -6.09 3.28
N ASP A 61 4.80 -5.85 4.53
CA ASP A 61 3.92 -5.70 5.70
C ASP A 61 3.04 -4.46 5.61
N GLU A 62 3.61 -3.30 5.27
CA GLU A 62 2.90 -2.03 5.12
C GLU A 62 1.83 -2.13 4.02
N LEU A 63 2.19 -2.75 2.88
CA LEU A 63 1.26 -2.97 1.76
C LEU A 63 0.16 -3.96 2.13
N PHE A 64 0.50 -5.04 2.84
CA PHE A 64 -0.48 -6.02 3.28
C PHE A 64 -1.51 -5.40 4.22
N GLU A 65 -1.07 -4.64 5.23
CA GLU A 65 -1.98 -3.96 6.15
C GLU A 65 -2.83 -2.90 5.43
N ALA A 66 -2.23 -2.15 4.50
CA ALA A 66 -2.97 -1.15 3.73
C ALA A 66 -4.03 -1.77 2.82
N LEU A 67 -3.70 -2.81 2.05
CA LEU A 67 -4.66 -3.51 1.20
C LEU A 67 -5.78 -4.17 2.02
N ARG A 68 -5.46 -4.75 3.18
CA ARG A 68 -6.46 -5.33 4.08
C ARG A 68 -7.37 -4.31 4.77
N SER A 69 -7.05 -3.02 4.71
CA SER A 69 -7.91 -1.96 5.23
C SER A 69 -9.06 -1.59 4.28
N TYR A 70 -9.01 -2.01 3.02
CA TYR A 70 -10.12 -1.82 2.09
C TYR A 70 -11.20 -2.86 2.34
N GLU A 71 -12.46 -2.42 2.27
CA GLU A 71 -13.63 -3.28 2.43
C GLU A 71 -13.75 -4.29 1.29
N LEU A 72 -13.46 -3.84 0.06
CA LEU A 72 -13.50 -4.66 -1.15
C LEU A 72 -12.13 -4.68 -1.80
N LEU A 73 -11.60 -5.89 -1.93
CA LEU A 73 -10.38 -6.16 -2.67
C LEU A 73 -10.72 -6.79 -4.03
N PRO A 74 -10.12 -6.31 -5.12
CA PRO A 74 -10.27 -6.94 -6.42
C PRO A 74 -9.57 -8.31 -6.42
N LYS A 75 -10.01 -9.26 -7.26
CA LYS A 75 -9.48 -10.64 -7.24
C LYS A 75 -7.97 -10.71 -7.47
N GLU A 76 -7.43 -9.78 -8.25
CA GLU A 76 -6.00 -9.67 -8.50
C GLU A 76 -5.21 -9.36 -7.21
N ALA A 77 -5.87 -8.72 -6.23
CA ALA A 77 -5.27 -8.45 -4.93
C ALA A 77 -4.96 -9.72 -4.13
N ASP A 78 -5.77 -10.76 -4.26
CA ASP A 78 -5.56 -11.99 -3.48
C ASP A 78 -4.26 -12.67 -3.89
N SER A 79 -4.00 -12.76 -5.20
CA SER A 79 -2.73 -13.28 -5.73
C SER A 79 -1.56 -12.42 -5.27
N PHE A 80 -1.70 -11.09 -5.39
CA PHE A 80 -0.66 -10.16 -4.94
C PHE A 80 -0.36 -10.30 -3.43
N LEU A 81 -1.38 -10.44 -2.58
CA LEU A 81 -1.21 -10.59 -1.14
C LEU A 81 -0.51 -11.90 -0.76
N LEU A 82 -0.69 -12.97 -1.55
CA LEU A 82 0.02 -14.23 -1.35
C LEU A 82 1.51 -14.11 -1.70
N ASP A 83 1.85 -13.27 -2.68
CA ASP A 83 3.23 -13.00 -3.11
C ASP A 83 3.99 -12.06 -2.16
N LEU A 84 3.31 -11.42 -1.21
CA LEU A 84 3.96 -10.58 -0.20
C LEU A 84 4.64 -11.44 0.87
N LYS A 85 5.92 -11.16 1.15
CA LYS A 85 6.70 -11.79 2.22
C LYS A 85 6.37 -11.16 3.57
N VAL A 86 5.10 -11.29 3.96
CA VAL A 86 4.56 -10.71 5.19
C VAL A 86 5.14 -11.40 6.42
N SER A 87 5.61 -10.62 7.39
CA SER A 87 6.19 -11.12 8.64
C SER A 87 5.20 -11.94 9.47
N ASN A 88 5.73 -12.88 10.25
CA ASN A 88 4.91 -13.74 11.12
C ASN A 88 4.09 -12.92 12.12
N ASN A 89 4.61 -11.80 12.61
CA ASN A 89 3.90 -10.91 13.54
C ASN A 89 2.63 -10.33 12.91
N VAL A 90 2.72 -9.81 11.68
CA VAL A 90 1.56 -9.26 10.96
C VAL A 90 0.56 -10.36 10.61
N ARG A 91 1.03 -11.55 10.23
CA ARG A 91 0.16 -12.72 10.00
C ARG A 91 -0.61 -13.13 11.27
N LEU A 92 0.08 -13.19 12.41
CA LEU A 92 -0.50 -13.54 13.70
C LEU A 92 -1.53 -12.51 14.17
N LYS A 93 -1.20 -11.22 14.09
CA LYS A 93 -2.12 -10.12 14.40
C LYS A 93 -3.41 -10.21 13.58
N ASN A 94 -3.30 -10.49 12.28
CA ASN A 94 -4.46 -10.66 11.40
C ASN A 94 -5.24 -11.97 11.66
N ARG A 95 -4.57 -13.03 12.11
CA ARG A 95 -5.25 -14.26 12.56
C ARG A 95 -6.04 -14.02 13.83
N LEU A 96 -5.46 -13.31 14.81
CA LEU A 96 -6.12 -12.92 16.05
C LEU A 96 -7.33 -12.03 15.79
N LYS A 97 -7.17 -11.00 14.94
CA LYS A 97 -8.28 -10.12 14.53
C LYS A 97 -9.45 -10.93 13.95
N ARG A 98 -9.16 -11.90 13.06
CA ARG A 98 -10.18 -12.79 12.49
C ARG A 98 -10.83 -13.71 13.53
N LYS A 99 -10.10 -14.21 14.54
CA LYS A 99 -10.67 -15.01 15.64
C LYS A 99 -11.64 -14.18 16.48
N ILE A 100 -11.21 -12.99 16.89
CA ILE A 100 -12.02 -12.04 17.67
C ILE A 100 -13.30 -11.69 16.90
N GLN A 101 -13.19 -11.38 15.61
CA GLN A 101 -14.32 -11.00 14.77
C GLN A 101 -15.30 -12.16 14.49
N ARG A 102 -14.86 -13.41 14.65
CA ARG A 102 -15.70 -14.62 14.55
C ARG A 102 -16.29 -15.04 15.90
N GLY A 103 -16.08 -14.28 16.97
CA GLY A 103 -16.56 -14.62 18.31
C GLY A 103 -15.92 -15.89 18.88
N VAL A 104 -14.80 -16.34 18.33
CA VAL A 104 -14.07 -17.50 18.86
C VAL A 104 -13.19 -16.98 20.00
N SER A 105 -13.66 -17.15 21.24
CA SER A 105 -12.88 -16.88 22.45
C SER A 105 -11.55 -17.62 22.39
N VAL A 106 -10.47 -16.90 22.74
CA VAL A 106 -9.10 -17.42 22.83
C VAL A 106 -8.99 -18.37 24.01
#